data_AF-A0A4P7CT49-F1
#
_entry.id   AF-A0A4P7CT49-F1
#
_cell.length_a   1.000
_cell.length_b   1.000
_cell.length_c   1.000
_cell.angle_alpha   90.00
_cell.angle_beta   90.00
_cell.angle_gamma   90.00
#
_symmetry.space_group_name_H-M   'P 1'
#
loop_
_entity.id
_entity.type
_entity.pdbx_description
1 polymer ?
#
loop_
_entity_poly.entity_id
_entity_poly.type
_entity_poly.pdbx_seq_one_letter_code
_entity_poly.pdbx_strand_id
1 'polypeptide(L)'
;MDYEVSSGASYYDSTWVGPNGERGAMMEYYEDRALPIFPGSNHYSCAYISLGDNAYFLTFEENRPATMVPVCLFSALNHPPMRDFIKHLPYSKGDSERLGGRVQGYSFWTSPDGNRPPIQVGASPDRTKDGAVLFGYAFHSDWTEDRSNGAEPALYRLPQSFYFSGWPADPPNAPIVSQNFYDFSFTKPDPATTWDLVAQLAQGLPIPVCQFGS
;
A
#
# COMPACT_ATOMS: atom_id res chain seq x y z
N MET A 1 11.36 -13.14 13.28
CA MET A 1 10.55 -12.84 14.47
C MET A 1 10.02 -11.45 14.22
N ASP A 2 8.71 -11.32 14.08
CA ASP A 2 8.09 -10.05 13.78
C ASP A 2 8.04 -9.22 15.06
N TYR A 3 8.41 -7.95 14.97
CA TYR A 3 8.44 -7.06 16.14
C TYR A 3 7.03 -6.71 16.60
N GLU A 4 6.10 -6.57 15.65
CA GLU A 4 4.67 -6.30 15.86
C GLU A 4 3.87 -6.93 14.71
N VAL A 5 2.61 -7.33 14.97
CA VAL A 5 1.70 -7.92 13.98
C VAL A 5 0.34 -7.25 14.10
N SER A 6 -0.30 -6.95 12.97
CA SER A 6 -1.70 -6.52 12.91
C SER A 6 -2.43 -7.08 11.68
N SER A 7 -3.73 -6.87 11.65
CA SER A 7 -4.65 -7.21 10.56
C SER A 7 -5.13 -5.98 9.79
N GLY A 8 -5.70 -6.25 8.62
CA GLY A 8 -6.21 -5.22 7.74
C GLY A 8 -6.88 -5.83 6.53
N ALA A 9 -7.27 -4.97 5.59
CA ALA A 9 -7.84 -5.37 4.32
C ALA A 9 -7.39 -4.43 3.21
N SER A 10 -7.07 -5.01 2.05
CA SER A 10 -6.71 -4.26 0.85
C SER A 10 -7.75 -4.49 -0.23
N TYR A 11 -8.24 -3.40 -0.82
CA TYR A 11 -9.26 -3.39 -1.86
C TYR A 11 -8.73 -2.65 -3.07
N TYR A 12 -9.10 -3.15 -4.25
CA TYR A 12 -8.66 -2.59 -5.51
C TYR A 12 -9.75 -2.68 -6.57
N ASP A 13 -9.94 -1.60 -7.33
CA ASP A 13 -10.83 -1.55 -8.48
C ASP A 13 -10.21 -0.74 -9.62
N SER A 14 -9.61 -1.44 -10.60
CA SER A 14 -9.07 -0.83 -11.83
C SER A 14 -10.13 -0.21 -12.76
N THR A 15 -11.40 -0.54 -12.52
CA THR A 15 -12.53 -0.16 -13.37
C THR A 15 -13.30 1.04 -12.82
N TRP A 16 -12.97 1.48 -11.59
CA TRP A 16 -13.54 2.69 -11.02
C TRP A 16 -13.20 3.91 -11.89
N VAL A 17 -14.20 4.76 -12.09
CA VAL A 17 -14.07 6.03 -12.83
C VAL A 17 -14.66 7.15 -11.99
N GLY A 18 -13.84 8.14 -11.69
CA GLY A 18 -14.20 9.33 -10.93
C GLY A 18 -15.02 10.32 -11.76
N PRO A 19 -15.60 11.35 -11.10
CA PRO A 19 -16.48 12.32 -11.72
C PRO A 19 -15.81 13.13 -12.84
N ASN A 20 -14.48 13.29 -12.81
CA ASN A 20 -13.72 14.01 -13.84
C ASN A 20 -12.91 13.05 -14.74
N GLY A 21 -13.25 11.76 -14.73
CA GLY A 21 -12.57 10.75 -15.54
C GLY A 21 -11.30 10.19 -14.90
N GLU A 22 -11.06 10.47 -13.61
CA GLU A 22 -10.03 9.79 -12.82
C GLU A 22 -10.24 8.27 -12.88
N ARG A 23 -9.17 7.47 -12.81
CA ARG A 23 -9.27 6.02 -12.99
C ARG A 23 -8.59 5.26 -11.88
N GLY A 24 -9.24 4.17 -11.48
CA GLY A 24 -8.74 3.29 -10.44
C GLY A 24 -9.09 3.79 -9.04
N ALA A 25 -9.43 2.84 -8.18
CA ALA A 25 -9.60 3.07 -6.75
C ALA A 25 -8.85 2.00 -5.97
N MET A 26 -8.31 2.37 -4.82
CA MET A 26 -7.62 1.47 -3.91
C MET A 26 -7.87 1.90 -2.47
N MET A 27 -8.02 0.93 -1.57
CA MET A 27 -8.00 1.16 -0.13
C MET A 27 -7.09 0.14 0.54
N GLU A 28 -6.25 0.60 1.44
CA GLU A 28 -5.59 -0.23 2.45
C GLU A 28 -6.10 0.21 3.83
N TYR A 29 -6.84 -0.67 4.50
CA TYR A 29 -7.29 -0.49 5.86
C TYR A 29 -6.41 -1.28 6.83
N TYR A 30 -6.04 -0.65 7.93
CA TYR A 30 -5.25 -1.25 9.00
C TYR A 30 -6.02 -1.14 10.31
N GLU A 31 -6.20 -2.28 10.97
CA GLU A 31 -6.96 -2.41 12.21
C GLU A 31 -6.02 -2.23 13.40
N ASP A 32 -6.36 -1.31 14.32
CA ASP A 32 -5.66 -0.98 15.57
C ASP A 32 -4.18 -0.58 15.49
N ARG A 33 -3.57 -0.71 14.31
CA ARG A 33 -2.15 -0.47 14.05
C ARG A 33 -1.93 0.09 12.66
N ALA A 34 -1.79 1.41 12.57
CA ALA A 34 -1.36 2.09 11.35
C ALA A 34 0.06 1.67 10.93
N LEU A 35 0.39 1.93 9.66
CA LEU A 35 1.76 1.74 9.19
C LEU A 35 2.74 2.67 9.93
N PRO A 36 3.90 2.18 10.38
CA PRO A 36 4.92 2.98 11.08
C PRO A 36 5.76 3.82 10.09
N ILE A 37 5.08 4.60 9.24
CA ILE A 37 5.69 5.49 8.25
C ILE A 37 5.61 6.97 8.65
N PHE A 38 4.86 7.27 9.71
CA PHE A 38 4.72 8.62 10.25
C PHE A 38 5.42 8.75 11.60
N PRO A 39 5.92 9.94 11.95
CA PRO A 39 6.42 10.20 13.29
C PRO A 39 5.34 9.95 14.35
N GLY A 40 5.69 9.25 15.42
CA GLY A 40 4.82 9.02 16.59
C GLY A 40 4.28 7.60 16.73
N SER A 41 3.32 7.44 17.63
CA SER A 41 2.67 6.14 17.89
C SER A 41 1.82 5.74 16.70
N ASN A 42 1.87 4.47 16.30
CA ASN A 42 1.01 3.88 15.27
C ASN A 42 -0.18 3.07 15.84
N HIS A 43 -0.46 3.17 17.15
CA HIS A 43 -1.52 2.42 17.84
C HIS A 43 -2.92 2.98 17.58
N TYR A 44 -3.37 2.96 16.34
CA TYR A 44 -4.71 3.39 15.93
C TYR A 44 -5.09 2.78 14.58
N SER A 45 -6.38 2.70 14.29
CA SER A 45 -6.89 2.23 12.99
C SER A 45 -6.82 3.34 11.96
N CYS A 46 -6.43 3.00 10.72
CA CYS A 46 -6.37 3.97 9.64
C CYS A 46 -6.69 3.34 8.28
N ALA A 47 -6.99 4.19 7.29
CA ALA A 47 -7.05 3.76 5.91
C ALA A 47 -6.29 4.71 4.99
N TYR A 48 -5.61 4.16 3.98
CA TYR A 48 -5.09 4.90 2.83
C TYR A 48 -5.99 4.62 1.65
N ILE A 49 -6.57 5.66 1.07
CA ILE A 49 -7.50 5.52 -0.05
C ILE A 49 -6.98 6.32 -1.23
N SER A 50 -6.71 5.67 -2.35
CA SER A 50 -6.37 6.33 -3.61
C SER A 50 -7.57 6.36 -4.54
N LEU A 51 -7.91 7.55 -5.03
CA LEU A 51 -8.96 7.78 -6.03
C LEU A 51 -8.34 8.56 -7.20
N GLY A 52 -8.07 7.87 -8.31
CA GLY A 52 -7.20 8.41 -9.34
C GLY A 52 -5.84 8.81 -8.75
N ASP A 53 -5.42 10.05 -8.93
CA ASP A 53 -4.07 10.48 -8.56
C ASP A 53 -3.99 11.04 -7.12
N ASN A 54 -5.11 11.06 -6.40
CA ASN A 54 -5.19 11.56 -5.04
C ASN A 54 -5.24 10.41 -4.03
N ALA A 55 -4.30 10.40 -3.09
CA ALA A 55 -4.34 9.57 -1.89
C ALA A 55 -4.84 10.38 -0.69
N TYR A 56 -5.77 9.80 0.04
CA TYR A 56 -6.33 10.29 1.28
C TYR A 56 -5.89 9.39 2.42
N PHE A 57 -5.66 10.00 3.58
CA PHE A 57 -5.43 9.28 4.83
C PHE A 57 -6.61 9.50 5.76
N LEU A 58 -7.17 8.41 6.26
CA LEU A 58 -8.34 8.38 7.12
C LEU A 58 -7.96 7.83 8.49
N THR A 59 -8.56 8.41 9.53
CA THR A 59 -8.47 7.92 10.92
C THR A 59 -9.86 7.85 11.53
N PHE A 60 -10.08 6.87 12.41
CA PHE A 60 -11.42 6.51 12.90
C PHE A 60 -11.61 6.91 14.36
N GLU A 61 -12.82 7.37 14.70
CA GLU A 61 -13.10 8.04 15.98
C GLU A 61 -12.77 7.17 17.21
N GLU A 62 -12.87 5.86 17.09
CA GLU A 62 -12.69 4.88 18.16
C GLU A 62 -11.30 4.96 18.81
N ASN A 63 -10.26 5.17 18.01
CA ASN A 63 -8.87 5.17 18.48
C ASN A 63 -7.98 6.24 17.81
N ARG A 64 -8.57 7.18 17.05
CA ARG A 64 -7.84 8.30 16.42
C ARG A 64 -7.07 9.14 17.46
N PRO A 65 -5.77 9.39 17.26
CA PRO A 65 -5.01 10.33 18.08
C PRO A 65 -5.61 11.75 18.04
N ALA A 66 -5.63 12.44 19.17
CA ALA A 66 -6.26 13.77 19.29
C ALA A 66 -5.67 14.85 18.37
N THR A 67 -4.44 14.66 17.89
CA THR A 67 -3.74 15.56 16.97
C THR A 67 -4.09 15.31 15.50
N MET A 68 -4.81 14.22 15.19
CA MET A 68 -5.14 13.83 13.83
C MET A 68 -6.58 14.19 13.47
N VAL A 69 -6.79 14.49 12.18
CA VAL A 69 -8.10 14.77 11.60
C VAL A 69 -8.71 13.49 11.00
N PRO A 70 -10.06 13.39 10.93
CA PRO A 70 -10.73 12.20 10.38
C PRO A 70 -10.30 11.84 8.95
N VAL A 71 -10.07 12.84 8.11
CA VAL A 71 -9.63 12.68 6.73
C VAL A 71 -8.72 13.83 6.32
N CYS A 72 -7.65 13.50 5.60
CA CYS A 72 -6.77 14.49 4.98
C CYS A 72 -6.21 13.99 3.64
N LEU A 73 -5.79 14.92 2.78
CA LEU A 73 -5.09 14.65 1.54
C LEU A 73 -3.63 14.29 1.85
N PHE A 74 -3.28 13.03 1.63
CA PHE A 74 -1.94 12.48 1.86
C PHE A 74 -0.97 12.84 0.74
N SER A 75 -1.40 12.67 -0.50
CA SER A 75 -0.61 12.97 -1.70
C SER A 75 -1.55 13.24 -2.88
N ALA A 76 -1.21 14.20 -3.73
CA ALA A 76 -1.90 14.44 -5.01
C ALA A 76 -1.15 13.81 -6.21
N LEU A 77 -0.17 12.94 -5.92
CA LEU A 77 0.69 12.27 -6.90
C LEU A 77 0.79 10.77 -6.57
N ASN A 78 -0.32 10.16 -6.18
CA ASN A 78 -0.36 8.74 -5.85
C ASN A 78 -1.40 8.02 -6.71
N HIS A 79 -0.92 7.16 -7.59
CA HIS A 79 -1.78 6.38 -8.46
C HIS A 79 -2.13 5.04 -7.78
N PRO A 80 -3.39 4.59 -7.80
CA PRO A 80 -3.72 3.22 -7.44
C PRO A 80 -2.95 2.28 -8.38
N PRO A 81 -2.62 1.06 -7.92
CA PRO A 81 -1.98 0.07 -8.80
C PRO A 81 -2.84 -0.13 -10.05
N MET A 82 -2.26 -0.58 -11.15
CA MET A 82 -2.99 -0.98 -12.37
C MET A 82 -2.71 -2.44 -12.67
N ARG A 83 -3.52 -3.10 -13.51
CA ARG A 83 -3.31 -4.52 -13.86
C ARG A 83 -1.91 -4.81 -14.42
N ASP A 84 -1.26 -3.80 -15.00
CA ASP A 84 0.08 -3.88 -15.55
C ASP A 84 1.16 -3.26 -14.66
N PHE A 85 0.84 -2.90 -13.42
CA PHE A 85 1.75 -2.29 -12.44
C PHE A 85 3.11 -3.00 -12.35
N ILE A 86 3.13 -4.33 -12.39
CA ILE A 86 4.36 -5.15 -12.34
C ILE A 86 5.36 -4.78 -13.45
N LYS A 87 4.90 -4.34 -14.63
CA LYS A 87 5.78 -3.95 -15.74
C LYS A 87 6.65 -2.74 -15.42
N HIS A 88 6.27 -1.97 -14.41
CA HIS A 88 6.97 -0.76 -13.99
C HIS A 88 7.92 -0.99 -12.82
N LEU A 89 7.97 -2.21 -12.28
CA LEU A 89 8.85 -2.55 -11.17
C LEU A 89 10.07 -3.36 -11.65
N PRO A 90 11.27 -3.12 -11.07
CA PRO A 90 12.45 -3.90 -11.39
C PRO A 90 12.33 -5.31 -10.80
N TYR A 91 12.39 -6.32 -11.65
CA TYR A 91 12.40 -7.72 -11.23
C TYR A 91 13.71 -8.06 -10.48
N SER A 92 13.59 -8.68 -9.30
CA SER A 92 14.72 -9.20 -8.54
C SER A 92 14.79 -10.73 -8.66
N LYS A 93 15.78 -11.20 -9.41
CA LYS A 93 16.10 -12.63 -9.50
C LYS A 93 16.48 -13.19 -8.13
N GLY A 94 17.31 -12.47 -7.36
CA GLY A 94 17.79 -12.93 -6.06
C GLY A 94 16.66 -13.06 -5.03
N ASP A 95 15.70 -12.15 -5.02
CA ASP A 95 14.55 -12.21 -4.11
C ASP A 95 13.66 -13.42 -4.45
N SER A 96 13.43 -13.65 -5.74
CA SER A 96 12.65 -14.79 -6.25
C SER A 96 13.32 -16.14 -5.93
N GLU A 97 14.65 -16.23 -6.09
CA GLU A 97 15.43 -17.42 -5.78
C GLU A 97 15.43 -17.75 -4.29
N ARG A 98 15.49 -16.74 -3.41
CA ARG A 98 15.42 -16.94 -1.94
C ARG A 98 14.10 -17.59 -1.49
N LEU A 99 13.03 -17.46 -2.27
CA LEU A 99 11.73 -18.08 -2.01
C LEU A 99 11.51 -19.40 -2.78
N GLY A 100 12.57 -19.94 -3.39
CA GLY A 100 12.55 -21.19 -4.14
C GLY A 100 11.80 -21.08 -5.47
N GLY A 101 11.73 -19.88 -6.06
CA GLY A 101 11.05 -19.64 -7.35
C GLY A 101 9.52 -19.71 -7.31
N ARG A 102 8.93 -19.92 -6.14
CA ARG A 102 7.45 -19.96 -5.94
C ARG A 102 6.81 -18.58 -5.99
N VAL A 103 7.63 -17.54 -5.85
CA VAL A 103 7.21 -16.14 -5.79
C VAL A 103 8.16 -15.33 -6.67
N GLN A 104 7.60 -14.36 -7.39
CA GLN A 104 8.34 -13.36 -8.14
C GLN A 104 8.48 -12.10 -7.30
N GLY A 105 9.71 -11.78 -6.92
CA GLY A 105 10.06 -10.58 -6.17
C GLY A 105 10.40 -9.42 -7.10
N TYR A 106 9.81 -8.26 -6.83
CA TYR A 106 10.07 -7.00 -7.51
C TYR A 106 10.39 -5.96 -6.46
N SER A 107 11.65 -5.56 -6.34
CA SER A 107 12.06 -4.71 -5.24
C SER A 107 13.28 -3.89 -5.57
N PHE A 108 13.39 -2.77 -4.88
CA PHE A 108 14.49 -1.86 -5.05
C PHE A 108 14.67 -0.94 -3.83
N TRP A 109 15.87 -0.40 -3.73
CA TRP A 109 16.20 0.66 -2.77
C TRP A 109 16.34 1.99 -3.48
N THR A 110 15.89 3.06 -2.84
CA THR A 110 16.11 4.45 -3.27
C THR A 110 16.96 5.21 -2.28
N SER A 111 17.68 6.22 -2.78
CA SER A 111 18.46 7.14 -1.93
C SER A 111 17.51 8.06 -1.14
N PRO A 112 17.85 8.46 0.10
CA PRO A 112 17.12 9.50 0.82
C PRO A 112 17.10 10.86 0.09
N ASP A 113 18.02 11.12 -0.84
CA ASP A 113 18.16 12.42 -1.53
C ASP A 113 17.10 12.70 -2.64
N GLY A 114 15.97 12.00 -2.64
CA GLY A 114 14.73 12.39 -3.34
C GLY A 114 14.85 12.87 -4.79
N ASN A 115 15.40 12.06 -5.71
CA ASN A 115 15.17 12.08 -7.18
C ASN A 115 16.23 11.29 -7.97
N ARG A 116 16.52 10.06 -7.54
CA ARG A 116 17.51 9.21 -8.24
C ARG A 116 16.88 7.88 -8.63
N PRO A 117 17.33 7.26 -9.73
CA PRO A 117 16.94 5.89 -10.04
C PRO A 117 17.25 4.97 -8.85
N PRO A 118 16.63 3.78 -8.78
CA PRO A 118 16.99 2.75 -7.82
C PRO A 118 18.50 2.64 -7.62
N ILE A 119 18.96 2.71 -6.36
CA ILE A 119 20.38 2.52 -6.01
C ILE A 119 20.75 1.04 -5.90
N GLN A 120 19.74 0.17 -5.85
CA GLN A 120 19.88 -1.28 -5.82
C GLN A 120 18.56 -1.91 -6.26
N VAL A 121 18.63 -3.00 -7.03
CA VAL A 121 17.50 -3.91 -7.29
C VAL A 121 17.65 -5.11 -6.36
N GLY A 122 16.54 -5.54 -5.76
CA GLY A 122 16.52 -6.60 -4.76
C GLY A 122 16.63 -6.08 -3.32
N ALA A 123 15.92 -6.73 -2.40
CA ALA A 123 15.91 -6.37 -0.99
C ALA A 123 17.24 -6.65 -0.26
N SER A 124 18.14 -7.42 -0.86
CA SER A 124 19.43 -7.82 -0.26
C SER A 124 20.62 -7.38 -1.12
N PRO A 125 21.71 -6.86 -0.54
CA PRO A 125 21.90 -6.62 0.91
C PRO A 125 21.00 -5.49 1.46
N ASP A 126 20.75 -5.51 2.76
CA ASP A 126 19.99 -4.47 3.47
C ASP A 126 20.73 -3.12 3.42
N ARG A 127 20.00 -2.04 3.13
CA ARG A 127 20.51 -0.66 3.01
C ARG A 127 19.90 0.33 4.01
N THR A 128 19.15 -0.15 5.01
CA THR A 128 18.56 0.69 6.07
C THR A 128 19.60 1.56 6.78
N LYS A 129 20.82 1.03 6.99
CA LYS A 129 21.95 1.77 7.60
C LYS A 129 22.40 3.00 6.80
N ASP A 130 22.09 3.04 5.51
CA ASP A 130 22.41 4.17 4.63
C ASP A 130 21.27 5.21 4.61
N GLY A 131 20.20 5.01 5.38
CA GLY A 131 18.97 5.80 5.29
C GLY A 131 18.20 5.59 3.98
N ALA A 132 18.53 4.54 3.22
CA ALA A 132 17.85 4.20 1.99
C ALA A 132 16.45 3.63 2.25
N VAL A 133 15.54 3.87 1.32
CA VAL A 133 14.15 3.39 1.43
C VAL A 133 13.95 2.17 0.52
N LEU A 134 13.53 1.05 1.10
CA LEU A 134 13.12 -0.16 0.39
C LEU A 134 11.67 -0.06 -0.04
N PHE A 135 11.39 -0.44 -1.28
CA PHE A 135 10.05 -0.79 -1.74
C PHE A 135 10.09 -2.12 -2.47
N GLY A 136 9.11 -2.98 -2.22
CA GLY A 136 9.01 -4.26 -2.88
C GLY A 136 7.62 -4.87 -2.89
N TYR A 137 7.31 -5.52 -3.99
CA TYR A 137 6.11 -6.32 -4.18
C TYR A 137 6.51 -7.74 -4.53
N ALA A 138 5.69 -8.69 -4.11
CA ALA A 138 5.86 -10.10 -4.39
C ALA A 138 4.54 -10.68 -4.89
N PHE A 139 4.63 -11.51 -5.93
CA PHE A 139 3.48 -12.20 -6.52
C PHE A 139 3.75 -13.69 -6.61
N HIS A 140 2.73 -14.51 -6.44
CA HIS A 140 2.85 -15.95 -6.70
C HIS A 140 3.31 -16.19 -8.15
N SER A 141 4.24 -17.12 -8.36
CA SER A 141 4.76 -17.41 -9.70
C SER A 141 3.71 -18.02 -10.63
N ASP A 142 2.84 -18.86 -10.05
CA ASP A 142 1.79 -19.57 -10.75
C ASP A 142 0.68 -18.62 -11.19
N TRP A 143 0.16 -18.87 -12.39
CA TRP A 143 -1.01 -18.15 -12.89
C TRP A 143 -2.27 -18.64 -12.17
N THR A 144 -3.14 -17.69 -11.88
CA THR A 144 -4.46 -17.89 -11.30
C THR A 144 -5.52 -17.41 -12.29
N GLU A 145 -6.63 -18.12 -12.31
CA GLU A 145 -7.83 -17.80 -13.07
C GLU A 145 -8.95 -17.42 -12.11
N ASP A 146 -9.75 -16.43 -12.48
CA ASP A 146 -11.01 -16.18 -11.78
C ASP A 146 -11.93 -17.39 -11.96
N ARG A 147 -12.68 -17.75 -10.92
CA ARG A 147 -13.83 -18.66 -11.08
C ARG A 147 -14.92 -17.90 -11.85
N SER A 148 -14.84 -17.89 -13.18
CA SER A 148 -15.82 -17.19 -14.02
C SER A 148 -17.05 -18.06 -14.28
N ASN A 149 -18.25 -17.45 -14.27
CA ASN A 149 -19.50 -18.06 -14.75
C ASN A 149 -19.63 -17.90 -16.29
N GLY A 150 -18.63 -18.32 -17.07
CA GLY A 150 -18.79 -18.53 -18.51
C GLY A 150 -18.17 -17.50 -19.47
N ALA A 151 -17.18 -16.72 -19.06
CA ALA A 151 -16.29 -15.98 -19.96
C ALA A 151 -14.86 -16.53 -19.88
N GLU A 152 -14.09 -16.46 -20.97
CA GLU A 152 -12.66 -16.84 -20.97
C GLU A 152 -11.94 -16.19 -19.77
N PRO A 153 -11.36 -16.98 -18.86
CA PRO A 153 -10.79 -16.44 -17.63
C PRO A 153 -9.58 -15.57 -17.94
N ALA A 154 -9.54 -14.36 -17.39
CA ALA A 154 -8.34 -13.54 -17.47
C ALA A 154 -7.31 -14.09 -16.48
N LEU A 155 -6.14 -14.49 -17.00
CA LEU A 155 -5.03 -14.96 -16.17
C LEU A 155 -4.34 -13.78 -15.46
N TYR A 156 -4.01 -13.99 -14.19
CA TYR A 156 -3.20 -13.06 -13.39
C TYR A 156 -2.38 -13.81 -12.36
N ARG A 157 -1.45 -13.12 -11.70
CA ARG A 157 -0.72 -13.67 -10.55
C ARG A 157 -1.25 -13.05 -9.28
N LEU A 158 -1.49 -13.86 -8.27
CA LEU A 158 -1.96 -13.37 -6.98
C LEU A 158 -0.88 -12.53 -6.30
N PRO A 159 -1.24 -11.38 -5.70
CA PRO A 159 -0.33 -10.68 -4.82
C PRO A 159 -0.02 -11.57 -3.61
N GLN A 160 1.25 -11.63 -3.22
CA GLN A 160 1.71 -12.41 -2.06
C GLN A 160 2.08 -11.48 -0.91
N SER A 161 2.87 -10.45 -1.18
CA SER A 161 3.19 -9.43 -0.18
C SER A 161 3.58 -8.09 -0.79
N PHE A 162 3.41 -7.04 0.01
CA PHE A 162 4.06 -5.75 -0.15
C PHE A 162 4.99 -5.55 1.04
N TYR A 163 6.19 -5.04 0.81
CA TYR A 163 7.17 -4.80 1.87
C TYR A 163 7.99 -3.57 1.56
N PHE A 164 8.37 -2.86 2.61
CA PHE A 164 9.07 -1.60 2.50
C PHE A 164 9.84 -1.32 3.80
N SER A 165 10.80 -0.41 3.77
CA SER A 165 11.41 0.09 5.00
C SER A 165 10.56 1.23 5.58
N GLY A 166 10.24 1.18 6.86
CA GLY A 166 9.52 2.25 7.55
C GLY A 166 10.32 3.54 7.64
N TRP A 167 9.76 4.54 8.32
CA TRP A 167 10.46 5.80 8.51
C TRP A 167 11.68 5.58 9.43
N PRO A 168 12.87 6.08 9.08
CA PRO A 168 14.13 5.64 9.71
C PRO A 168 14.55 6.42 10.96
N ALA A 169 13.83 7.48 11.36
CA ALA A 169 14.19 8.31 12.53
C ALA A 169 13.64 7.73 13.85
N ASP A 170 13.80 8.43 14.97
CA ASP A 170 13.16 8.04 16.25
C ASP A 170 12.14 9.13 16.66
N PRO A 171 10.87 8.80 16.99
CA PRO A 171 10.27 7.46 17.00
C PRO A 171 9.54 7.20 15.69
N PRO A 172 10.15 6.45 14.74
CA PRO A 172 9.82 5.06 14.33
C PRO A 172 11.03 4.12 14.03
N ASN A 173 11.07 2.93 14.62
CA ASN A 173 12.11 1.91 14.37
C ASN A 173 11.50 0.65 13.71
N ALA A 174 11.06 0.78 12.46
CA ALA A 174 10.52 -0.31 11.65
C ALA A 174 11.42 -0.56 10.43
N PRO A 175 12.56 -1.26 10.59
CA PRO A 175 13.56 -1.38 9.53
C PRO A 175 12.99 -2.00 8.25
N ILE A 176 12.07 -2.96 8.40
CA ILE A 176 11.27 -3.53 7.31
C ILE A 176 9.86 -3.82 7.84
N VAL A 177 8.86 -3.35 7.10
CA VAL A 177 7.44 -3.68 7.26
C VAL A 177 7.07 -4.62 6.11
N SER A 178 6.29 -5.65 6.41
CA SER A 178 5.73 -6.56 5.40
C SER A 178 4.23 -6.74 5.63
N GLN A 179 3.48 -6.51 4.58
CA GLN A 179 2.06 -6.83 4.45
C GLN A 179 1.96 -8.12 3.65
N ASN A 180 1.46 -9.18 4.27
CA ASN A 180 1.31 -10.49 3.63
C ASN A 180 -0.16 -10.70 3.31
N PHE A 181 -0.48 -10.93 2.03
CA PHE A 181 -1.85 -11.05 1.56
C PHE A 181 -2.34 -12.50 1.64
N TYR A 182 -3.59 -12.66 2.04
CA TYR A 182 -4.32 -13.92 2.08
C TYR A 182 -5.78 -13.68 1.68
N ASP A 183 -6.53 -14.76 1.45
CA ASP A 183 -7.97 -14.72 1.11
C ASP A 183 -8.35 -13.79 -0.05
N PHE A 184 -7.53 -13.79 -1.12
CA PHE A 184 -7.81 -12.99 -2.31
C PHE A 184 -9.17 -13.34 -2.93
N SER A 185 -9.92 -12.29 -3.30
CA SER A 185 -11.19 -12.39 -4.02
C SER A 185 -11.21 -11.42 -5.19
N PHE A 186 -11.72 -11.87 -6.33
CA PHE A 186 -11.98 -11.04 -7.51
C PHE A 186 -13.30 -10.26 -7.40
N THR A 187 -14.02 -10.42 -6.30
CA THR A 187 -15.30 -9.74 -6.07
C THR A 187 -15.09 -8.24 -5.99
N LYS A 188 -15.89 -7.49 -6.75
CA LYS A 188 -15.85 -6.03 -6.73
C LYS A 188 -16.11 -5.51 -5.32
N PRO A 189 -15.25 -4.64 -4.76
CA PRO A 189 -15.49 -4.06 -3.43
C PRO A 189 -16.75 -3.18 -3.41
N ASP A 190 -17.42 -3.12 -2.26
CA ASP A 190 -18.55 -2.20 -2.03
C ASP A 190 -18.04 -0.79 -1.72
N PRO A 191 -18.27 0.21 -2.61
CA PRO A 191 -17.86 1.60 -2.41
C PRO A 191 -18.22 2.18 -1.04
N ALA A 192 -19.39 1.83 -0.50
CA ALA A 192 -19.91 2.40 0.74
C ALA A 192 -19.03 2.07 1.96
N THR A 193 -18.31 0.96 1.89
CA THR A 193 -17.38 0.47 2.93
C THR A 193 -15.91 0.70 2.58
N THR A 194 -15.64 1.29 1.41
CA THR A 194 -14.28 1.53 0.92
C THR A 194 -14.05 3.01 0.62
N TRP A 195 -14.05 3.43 -0.64
CA TRP A 195 -13.65 4.78 -1.03
C TRP A 195 -14.70 5.86 -0.80
N ASP A 196 -15.99 5.52 -0.62
CA ASP A 196 -16.99 6.52 -0.25
C ASP A 196 -16.75 7.07 1.17
N LEU A 197 -15.95 6.37 1.98
CA LEU A 197 -15.52 6.83 3.31
C LEU A 197 -14.82 8.20 3.25
N VAL A 198 -14.13 8.52 2.16
CA VAL A 198 -13.49 9.84 1.97
C VAL A 198 -14.53 10.95 2.05
N ALA A 199 -15.62 10.83 1.30
CA ALA A 199 -16.69 11.83 1.27
C ALA A 199 -17.51 11.82 2.57
N GLN A 200 -17.76 10.64 3.14
CA GLN A 200 -18.49 10.48 4.40
C GLN A 200 -17.76 11.20 5.55
N LEU A 201 -16.45 11.01 5.69
CA LEU A 201 -15.66 11.66 6.73
C LEU A 201 -15.41 13.16 6.45
N ALA A 202 -15.35 13.56 5.18
CA ALA A 202 -15.23 14.97 4.82
C ALA A 202 -16.51 15.76 5.11
N GLN A 203 -17.68 15.11 5.10
CA GLN A 203 -18.99 15.74 5.38
C GLN A 203 -19.26 16.98 4.52
N GLY A 204 -18.78 16.98 3.27
CA GLY A 204 -18.90 18.10 2.34
C GLY A 204 -17.98 19.29 2.62
N LEU A 205 -17.10 19.20 3.61
CA LEU A 205 -16.08 20.21 3.89
C LEU A 205 -14.83 19.99 3.01
N PRO A 206 -14.05 21.05 2.72
CA PRO A 206 -12.76 20.90 2.06
C PRO A 206 -11.83 19.97 2.85
N ILE A 207 -11.23 19.01 2.17
CA ILE A 207 -10.29 18.07 2.78
C ILE A 207 -8.93 18.78 2.98
N PRO A 208 -8.41 18.88 4.21
CA PRO A 208 -7.12 19.52 4.47
C PRO A 208 -5.97 18.62 4.01
N VAL A 209 -4.78 19.19 3.78
CA VAL A 209 -3.54 18.41 3.59
C VAL A 209 -3.14 17.78 4.92
N CYS A 210 -2.64 16.54 4.88
CA CYS A 210 -2.20 15.84 6.09
C CYS A 210 -1.04 16.56 6.78
N GLN A 211 -1.07 16.60 8.12
CA GLN A 211 0.01 17.09 8.95
C GLN A 211 0.43 15.98 9.92
N PHE A 212 1.53 15.30 9.61
CA PHE A 212 2.10 14.27 10.48
C PHE A 212 3.26 14.87 11.27
N GLY A 213 2.99 15.24 12.53
CA GLY A 213 3.99 15.81 13.43
C GLY A 213 4.13 17.34 13.28
N SER A 214 3.71 18.03 14.33
CA SER A 214 4.20 19.37 14.70
C SER A 214 4.99 19.28 15.99
#